data_AF-A0A0C9TH30-F1
#
_entry.id   AF-A0A0C9TH30-F1
#
_cell.length_a   1.000
_cell.length_b   1.000
_cell.length_c   1.000
_cell.angle_alpha   90.00
_cell.angle_beta   90.00
_cell.angle_gamma   90.00
#
_symmetry.space_group_name_H-M   'P 1'
#
loop_
_entity.id
_entity.type
_entity.pdbx_description
1 polymer ?
#
loop_
_entity_poly.entity_id
_entity_poly.type
_entity_poly.pdbx_seq_one_letter_code
_entity_poly.pdbx_strand_id
1 'polypeptide(L)'
;FILLMSIYPHVQCREQAEIDQSLVKNRLPPRADEASLPYVPAVVKEVLRFSLIARLGKLPHIVLCEDVYLGYYIPHGSTVIANIW
;
A
#
# COMPACT_ATOMS: atom_id res chain seq x y z
N PHE A 1 6.92 6.65 3.64
CA PHE A 1 6.24 7.14 4.87
C PHE A 1 6.84 8.46 5.35
N ILE A 2 8.07 8.46 5.93
CA ILE A 2 8.69 9.68 6.53
C ILE A 2 8.61 10.90 5.61
N LEU A 3 9.05 10.76 4.34
CA LEU A 3 9.00 11.85 3.36
C LEU A 3 7.58 12.43 3.18
N LEU A 4 6.57 11.57 3.07
CA LEU A 4 5.18 12.03 2.87
C LEU A 4 4.62 12.70 4.12
N MET A 5 4.99 12.24 5.31
CA MET A 5 4.59 12.91 6.57
C MET A 5 5.29 14.27 6.73
N SER A 6 6.53 14.42 6.25
CA SER A 6 7.22 15.72 6.22
C SER A 6 6.57 16.70 5.23
N ILE A 7 6.06 16.23 4.09
CA ILE A 7 5.36 17.06 3.10
C ILE A 7 3.93 17.39 3.56
N TYR A 8 3.26 16.46 4.25
CA TYR A 8 1.87 16.58 4.69
C TYR A 8 1.75 16.46 6.23
N PRO A 9 2.26 17.44 7.00
CA PRO A 9 2.29 17.35 8.46
C PRO A 9 0.90 17.28 9.10
N HIS A 10 -0.12 17.86 8.45
CA HIS A 10 -1.51 17.80 8.93
C HIS A 10 -2.07 16.36 8.93
N VAL A 11 -1.64 15.51 8.00
CA VAL A 11 -2.02 14.10 7.95
C VAL A 11 -1.42 13.37 9.15
N GLN A 12 -0.13 13.63 9.43
CA GLN A 12 0.58 13.07 10.58
C GLN A 12 -0.05 13.51 11.91
N CYS A 13 -0.42 14.79 12.06
CA CYS A 13 -1.07 15.28 13.27
C CYS A 13 -2.42 14.59 13.51
N ARG A 14 -3.20 14.34 12.44
CA ARG A 14 -4.48 13.64 12.55
C ARG A 14 -4.30 12.17 12.92
N GLU A 15 -3.30 11.51 12.34
CA GLU A 15 -2.93 10.13 12.71
C GLU A 15 -2.55 10.03 14.18
N GLN A 16 -1.71 10.95 14.66
CA GLN A 16 -1.33 11.01 16.08
C GLN A 16 -2.53 11.27 17.00
N ALA A 17 -3.46 12.15 16.60
CA ALA A 17 -4.67 12.42 17.39
C ALA A 17 -5.59 11.19 17.52
N GLU A 18 -5.72 10.39 16.47
CA GLU A 18 -6.47 9.12 16.54
C GLU A 18 -5.80 8.13 17.51
N ILE A 19 -4.48 7.99 17.43
CA ILE A 19 -3.69 7.15 18.33
C ILE A 19 -3.87 7.59 19.79
N ASP A 20 -3.74 8.89 20.06
CA ASP A 20 -3.83 9.46 21.41
C ASP A 20 -5.24 9.35 22.01
N GLN A 21 -6.28 9.26 21.17
CA GLN A 21 -7.68 9.08 21.60
C GLN A 21 -8.03 7.61 21.85
N SER A 22 -7.59 6.71 20.96
CA SER A 22 -7.97 5.29 21.01
C SER A 22 -7.09 4.45 21.95
N LEU A 23 -5.86 4.89 22.25
CA LEU A 23 -4.92 4.13 23.07
C LEU A 23 -4.70 4.74 24.44
N VAL A 24 -4.64 3.85 25.45
CA VAL A 24 -4.16 4.21 26.79
C VAL A 24 -2.69 4.61 26.70
N LYS A 25 -2.36 5.78 27.27
CA LYS A 25 -0.98 6.30 27.33
C LYS A 25 -0.05 5.26 28.01
N ASN A 26 1.17 5.12 27.49
CA ASN A 26 2.26 4.25 27.97
C ASN A 26 2.21 2.75 27.59
N ARG A 27 1.48 2.35 26.54
CA ARG A 27 1.61 1.01 25.94
C ARG A 27 1.76 1.08 24.43
N LEU A 28 2.50 0.12 23.86
CA LEU A 28 2.51 -0.10 22.42
C LEU A 28 1.20 -0.79 21.99
N PRO A 29 0.59 -0.40 20.87
CA PRO A 29 -0.63 -1.04 20.38
C PRO A 29 -0.38 -2.49 19.94
N PRO A 30 -1.07 -3.49 20.51
CA PRO A 30 -1.16 -4.82 19.91
C PRO A 30 -1.98 -4.78 18.61
N ARG A 31 -1.83 -5.80 17.76
CA ARG A 31 -2.57 -5.93 16.49
C ARG A 31 -4.10 -5.89 16.65
N ALA A 32 -4.62 -6.29 17.80
CA ALA A 32 -6.06 -6.22 18.10
C ALA A 32 -6.60 -4.77 18.07
N ASP A 33 -5.76 -3.77 18.34
CA ASP A 33 -6.13 -2.36 18.36
C ASP A 33 -6.18 -1.76 16.93
N GLU A 34 -5.80 -2.51 15.89
CA GLU A 34 -5.88 -2.05 14.49
C GLU A 34 -7.33 -1.70 14.10
N ALA A 35 -8.32 -2.39 14.66
CA ALA A 35 -9.74 -2.11 14.39
C ALA A 35 -10.23 -0.78 15.02
N SER A 36 -9.59 -0.28 16.07
CA SER A 36 -9.93 1.00 16.71
C SER A 36 -9.15 2.20 16.14
N LEU A 37 -8.26 1.94 15.18
CA LEU A 37 -7.45 2.95 14.50
C LEU A 37 -7.71 2.87 12.98
N PRO A 38 -8.87 3.32 12.48
CA PRO A 38 -9.17 3.23 11.04
C PRO A 38 -8.33 4.17 10.17
N TYR A 39 -7.86 5.31 10.69
CA TYR A 39 -7.12 6.31 9.91
C TYR A 39 -5.66 5.92 9.71
N VAL A 40 -4.98 5.37 10.72
CA VAL A 40 -3.60 4.86 10.61
C VAL A 40 -3.40 3.91 9.40
N PRO A 41 -4.14 2.80 9.23
CA PRO A 41 -3.99 1.90 8.09
C PRO A 41 -4.43 2.55 6.78
N ALA A 42 -5.34 3.54 6.82
CA ALA A 42 -5.69 4.30 5.63
C ALA A 42 -4.51 5.15 5.14
N VAL A 43 -3.77 5.81 6.05
CA VAL A 43 -2.54 6.55 5.71
C VAL A 43 -1.47 5.61 5.17
N VAL A 44 -1.28 4.44 5.78
CA VAL A 44 -0.32 3.44 5.29
C VAL A 44 -0.69 2.98 3.87
N LYS A 45 -1.97 2.68 3.61
CA LYS A 45 -2.46 2.33 2.27
C LYS A 45 -2.23 3.46 1.27
N GLU A 46 -2.47 4.70 1.66
CA GLU A 46 -2.27 5.85 0.78
C GLU A 46 -0.79 6.11 0.48
N VAL A 47 0.09 5.90 1.46
CA VAL A 47 1.55 5.94 1.26
C VAL A 47 2.00 4.86 0.28
N LEU A 48 1.45 3.65 0.41
CA LEU A 48 1.74 2.56 -0.53
C LEU A 48 1.17 2.86 -1.92
N ARG A 49 -0.02 3.45 -2.03
CA ARG A 49 -0.61 3.88 -3.31
C ARG A 49 0.23 4.96 -4.00
N PHE A 50 0.65 5.98 -3.25
CA PHE A 50 1.38 7.13 -3.79
C PHE A 50 2.83 6.81 -4.12
N SER A 51 3.47 5.95 -3.34
CA SER A 51 4.89 5.60 -3.51
C SER A 51 5.07 4.11 -3.27
N LEU A 52 4.58 3.31 -4.23
CA LEU A 52 4.81 1.88 -4.25
C LEU A 52 6.31 1.59 -4.21
N ILE A 53 6.70 0.66 -3.33
CA ILE A 53 8.09 0.16 -3.24
C ILE A 53 8.51 -0.50 -4.58
N ALA A 54 7.54 -1.01 -5.35
CA ALA A 54 7.75 -1.59 -6.67
C ALA A 54 6.77 -1.02 -7.69
N ARG A 55 7.21 -0.02 -8.48
CA ARG A 55 6.37 0.71 -9.45
C ARG A 55 5.92 -0.11 -10.67
N LEU A 56 6.71 -1.12 -11.09
CA LEU A 56 6.46 -1.91 -12.30
C LEU A 56 6.00 -3.36 -12.01
N GLY A 57 5.42 -3.61 -10.85
CA GLY A 57 5.25 -4.98 -10.37
C GLY A 57 6.62 -5.54 -10.00
N LYS A 58 6.78 -5.99 -8.75
CA LYS A 58 8.10 -6.30 -8.20
C LYS A 58 8.85 -7.38 -8.99
N LEU A 59 8.12 -8.21 -9.75
CA LEU A 59 8.64 -9.32 -10.51
C LEU A 59 7.90 -9.44 -11.86
N PRO A 60 8.62 -9.53 -12.98
CA PRO A 60 8.02 -9.93 -14.25
C PRO A 60 7.43 -11.34 -14.14
N HIS A 61 6.29 -11.55 -14.79
CA HIS A 61 5.66 -12.86 -14.90
C HIS A 61 5.95 -13.45 -16.28
N ILE A 62 6.00 -14.78 -16.37
CA ILE A 62 6.09 -15.49 -17.65
C ILE A 62 4.78 -16.22 -17.92
N VAL A 63 4.32 -16.15 -19.17
CA VAL A 63 3.09 -16.80 -19.60
C VAL A 63 3.36 -18.29 -19.81
N LEU A 64 2.78 -19.14 -18.95
CA LEU A 64 2.96 -20.61 -18.96
C LEU A 64 2.04 -21.34 -19.94
N CYS A 65 0.99 -20.67 -20.41
CA CYS A 65 0.04 -21.17 -21.39
C CYS A 65 -0.47 -19.97 -22.18
N GLU A 66 -0.63 -20.12 -23.49
CA GLU A 66 -1.19 -19.06 -24.33
C GLU A 66 -2.57 -18.61 -23.82
N ASP A 67 -2.83 -17.31 -23.88
CA ASP A 67 -4.05 -16.69 -23.35
C ASP A 67 -4.47 -15.48 -24.20
N VAL A 68 -5.72 -15.06 -24.04
CA VAL A 68 -6.28 -13.87 -24.69
C VAL A 68 -6.80 -12.91 -23.61
N TYR A 69 -6.13 -11.76 -23.47
CA TYR A 69 -6.52 -10.71 -22.53
C TYR A 69 -7.02 -9.47 -23.28
N LEU A 70 -8.26 -9.04 -23.03
CA LEU A 70 -8.88 -7.86 -23.69
C LEU A 70 -8.79 -7.89 -25.24
N GLY A 71 -8.85 -9.09 -25.83
CA GLY A 71 -8.71 -9.29 -27.28
C GLY A 71 -7.28 -9.36 -27.80
N TYR A 72 -6.27 -9.20 -26.94
CA TYR A 72 -4.87 -9.39 -27.28
C TYR A 72 -4.44 -10.83 -27.03
N TYR A 73 -3.92 -11.48 -28.07
CA TYR A 73 -3.30 -12.79 -27.95
C TYR A 73 -1.92 -12.67 -27.30
N ILE A 74 -1.71 -13.41 -26.20
CA ILE A 74 -0.46 -13.46 -25.44
C ILE A 74 0.15 -14.86 -25.61
N PRO A 75 1.24 -14.98 -26.38
CA PRO A 75 1.90 -16.27 -26.61
C PRO A 75 2.52 -16.87 -25.35
N HIS A 76 2.60 -18.20 -25.29
CA HIS A 76 3.43 -18.91 -24.33
C HIS A 76 4.88 -18.38 -24.33
N GLY A 77 5.44 -18.18 -23.13
CA GLY A 77 6.79 -17.66 -22.93
C GLY A 77 6.91 -16.13 -22.95
N SER A 78 5.81 -15.41 -23.17
CA SER A 78 5.82 -13.93 -23.12
C SER A 78 6.06 -13.43 -21.70
N THR A 79 6.86 -12.36 -21.57
CA THR A 79 7.09 -11.66 -20.30
C THR A 79 6.01 -10.59 -20.10
N VAL A 80 5.29 -10.68 -19.00
CA VAL A 80 4.26 -9.73 -18.59
C VAL A 80 4.78 -8.88 -17.44
N ILE A 81 4.76 -7.56 -17.63
CA ILE A 81 5.12 -6.56 -16.61
C ILE A 81 3.85 -5.83 -16.22
N ALA A 82 3.44 -5.97 -14.96
CA ALA A 82 2.25 -5.29 -14.45
C ALA A 82 2.58 -3.83 -14.14
N ASN A 83 1.95 -2.89 -14.84
CA ASN A 83 2.04 -1.49 -14.44
C ASN A 83 1.09 -1.24 -13.26
N ILE A 84 1.64 -1.14 -12.04
CA ILE A 84 0.86 -0.97 -10.79
C ILE A 84 0.80 0.52 -10.39
N TRP A 85 1.52 1.40 -11.08
CA TRP A 85 1.45 2.84 -10.85
C TRP A 85 0.12 3.44 -11.30
#